data_AF-A0A4Q7NPT5-F1
#
_entry.id   AF-A0A4Q7NPT5-F1
#
_cell.length_a   1.000
_cell.length_b   1.000
_cell.length_c   1.000
_cell.angle_alpha   90.00
_cell.angle_beta   90.00
_cell.angle_gamma   90.00
#
_symmetry.space_group_name_H-M   'P 1'
#
loop_
_entity.id
_entity.type
_entity.pdbx_description
1 polymer ?
#
loop_
_entity_poly.entity_id
_entity_poly.type
_entity_poly.pdbx_seq_one_letter_code
_entity_poly.pdbx_strand_id
1 'polypeptide(L)'
;MATEDLQTELRRAVDRLRTTALSALARPGADGRTPADAAYSVAQELADAAARLEGEPARPLPRLGDPVVADQLAVCGADLLALDPPASVAERLRERVAGLRRTDP
;
A
#
# COMPACT_ATOMS: atom_id res chain seq x y z
N MET A 1 1.59 19.35 -2.36
CA MET A 1 0.37 19.01 -1.58
C MET A 1 -0.07 17.56 -1.80
N ALA A 2 -0.62 17.15 -2.95
CA ALA A 2 -1.15 15.78 -3.12
C ALA A 2 -0.11 14.66 -2.86
N THR A 3 1.11 14.81 -3.39
CA THR A 3 2.22 13.86 -3.18
C THR A 3 2.67 13.81 -1.71
N GLU A 4 2.73 14.97 -1.02
CA GLU A 4 3.11 15.06 0.39
C GLU A 4 2.05 14.42 1.31
N ASP A 5 0.77 14.59 0.96
CA ASP A 5 -0.35 13.94 1.65
C ASP A 5 -0.29 12.42 1.48
N LEU A 6 -0.02 11.93 0.27
CA LEU A 6 0.18 10.50 -0.01
C LEU A 6 1.36 9.97 0.81
N GLN A 7 2.51 10.66 0.80
CA GLN A 7 3.68 10.27 1.59
C GLN A 7 3.36 10.19 3.09
N THR A 8 2.59 11.16 3.60
CA THR A 8 2.17 11.17 5.01
C THR A 8 1.27 9.98 5.34
N GLU A 9 0.28 9.67 4.50
CA GLU A 9 -0.59 8.51 4.72
C GLU A 9 0.15 7.18 4.55
N LEU A 10 1.08 7.07 3.60
CA LEU A 10 1.96 5.89 3.46
C LEU A 10 2.74 5.62 4.74
N ARG A 11 3.40 6.64 5.28
CA ARG A 11 4.14 6.52 6.55
C ARG A 11 3.24 6.02 7.68
N ARG A 12 2.07 6.63 7.85
CA ARG A 12 1.10 6.23 8.90
C ARG A 12 0.62 4.78 8.72
N ALA A 13 0.33 4.36 7.50
CA ALA A 13 -0.12 3.01 7.21
C ALA A 13 1.00 1.99 7.47
N VAL A 14 2.22 2.26 7.00
CA VAL A 14 3.40 1.41 7.21
C VAL A 14 3.72 1.29 8.70
N ASP A 15 3.74 2.39 9.45
CA ASP A 15 4.02 2.37 10.90
C ASP A 15 2.97 1.56 11.67
N ARG A 16 1.68 1.69 11.32
CA ARG A 16 0.61 0.87 11.90
C ARG A 16 0.82 -0.62 11.57
N LEU A 17 1.08 -0.96 10.31
CA LEU A 17 1.27 -2.35 9.90
C LEU A 17 2.47 -2.99 10.62
N ARG A 18 3.59 -2.27 10.75
CA ARG A 18 4.79 -2.74 11.47
C ARG A 18 4.57 -2.96 12.97
N THR A 19 3.64 -2.22 13.57
CA THR A 19 3.32 -2.34 15.00
C THR A 19 2.13 -3.26 15.28
N THR A 20 1.44 -3.75 14.24
CA THR A 20 0.32 -4.67 14.37
C THR A 20 0.83 -6.09 14.61
N ALA A 21 0.25 -6.81 15.58
CA ALA A 21 0.61 -8.20 15.82
C ALA A 21 0.33 -9.07 14.59
N LEU A 22 1.23 -10.00 14.26
CA LEU A 22 1.10 -10.89 13.08
C LEU A 22 -0.23 -11.65 13.07
N SER A 23 -0.72 -12.09 14.22
CA SER A 23 -2.02 -12.78 14.34
C SER A 23 -3.22 -11.89 14.03
N ALA A 24 -3.09 -10.57 14.21
CA ALA A 24 -4.11 -9.61 13.80
C ALA A 24 -4.01 -9.29 12.30
N LEU A 25 -2.79 -9.21 11.75
CA LEU A 25 -2.58 -9.04 10.29
C LEU A 25 -3.15 -10.20 9.46
N ALA A 26 -3.09 -11.42 10.01
CA ALA A 26 -3.60 -12.62 9.37
C ALA A 26 -5.09 -12.90 9.66
N ARG A 27 -5.76 -12.07 10.47
CA ARG A 27 -7.16 -12.30 10.85
C ARG A 27 -8.10 -11.76 9.76
N PRO A 28 -8.95 -12.61 9.16
CA PRO A 28 -9.94 -12.13 8.19
C PRO A 28 -10.98 -11.21 8.83
N GLY A 29 -11.34 -10.13 8.14
CA GLY A 29 -12.49 -9.30 8.48
C GLY A 29 -13.81 -9.87 7.95
N ALA A 30 -14.90 -9.09 8.08
CA ALA A 30 -16.24 -9.50 7.64
C ALA A 30 -16.33 -9.78 6.12
N ASP A 31 -15.45 -9.19 5.31
CA ASP A 31 -15.37 -9.41 3.86
C ASP A 31 -14.44 -10.58 3.48
N GLY A 32 -13.92 -11.33 4.47
CA GLY A 32 -13.05 -12.47 4.29
C GLY A 32 -11.59 -12.11 3.93
N ARG A 33 -11.25 -10.82 3.82
CA ARG A 33 -9.88 -10.38 3.54
C ARG A 33 -9.15 -10.08 4.83
N THR A 34 -7.88 -10.44 4.88
CA THR A 34 -7.00 -10.08 5.99
C THR A 34 -6.42 -8.66 5.80
N PRO A 35 -6.02 -7.96 6.87
CA PRO A 35 -5.24 -6.73 6.74
C PRO A 35 -3.98 -6.90 5.88
N ALA A 36 -3.32 -8.06 5.93
CA ALA A 36 -2.18 -8.37 5.07
C ALA A 36 -2.58 -8.43 3.59
N ASP A 37 -3.70 -9.08 3.24
CA ASP A 37 -4.20 -9.11 1.86
C ASP A 37 -4.53 -7.71 1.34
N ALA A 38 -5.16 -6.88 2.18
CA ALA A 38 -5.50 -5.52 1.83
C ALA A 38 -4.24 -4.68 1.58
N ALA A 39 -3.24 -4.77 2.46
CA ALA A 39 -1.98 -4.06 2.32
C ALA A 39 -1.19 -4.52 1.07
N TYR A 40 -1.15 -5.83 0.80
CA TYR A 40 -0.55 -6.39 -0.42
C TYR A 40 -1.26 -5.86 -1.68
N SER A 41 -2.59 -5.81 -1.67
CA SER A 41 -3.35 -5.27 -2.80
C SER A 41 -3.05 -3.80 -3.06
N VAL A 42 -2.91 -2.98 -2.02
CA VAL A 42 -2.51 -1.57 -2.18
C VAL A 42 -1.06 -1.45 -2.65
N ALA A 43 -0.15 -2.29 -2.16
CA ALA A 43 1.23 -2.33 -2.66
C ALA A 43 1.28 -2.65 -4.16
N GLN A 44 0.46 -3.60 -4.63
CA GLN A 44 0.31 -3.89 -6.06
C GLN A 44 -0.19 -2.66 -6.84
N GLU A 45 -1.21 -1.94 -6.33
CA GLU A 45 -1.72 -0.74 -7.00
C GLU A 45 -0.67 0.38 -7.11
N LEU A 46 0.22 0.52 -6.11
CA LEU A 46 1.35 1.45 -6.14
C LEU A 46 2.37 1.03 -7.20
N ALA A 47 2.76 -0.24 -7.23
CA ALA A 47 3.70 -0.80 -8.21
C ALA A 47 3.18 -0.68 -9.64
N ASP A 48 1.90 -0.97 -9.87
CA ASP A 48 1.25 -0.82 -11.16
C ASP A 48 1.22 0.64 -11.62
N ALA A 49 1.03 1.59 -10.68
CA ALA A 49 1.08 3.01 -10.99
C ALA A 49 2.50 3.47 -11.36
N ALA A 50 3.51 2.99 -10.64
CA ALA A 50 4.92 3.27 -10.95
C ALA A 50 5.29 2.73 -12.34
N ALA A 51 4.98 1.46 -12.62
CA ALA A 51 5.24 0.85 -13.93
C ALA A 51 4.61 1.63 -15.09
N ARG A 52 3.37 2.12 -14.92
CA ARG A 52 2.70 2.95 -15.93
C ARG A 52 3.40 4.29 -16.17
N LEU A 53 3.93 4.93 -15.11
CA LEU A 53 4.68 6.19 -15.24
C LEU A 53 6.03 5.97 -15.93
N GLU A 54 6.65 4.82 -15.71
CA GLU A 54 7.90 4.41 -16.36
C GLU A 54 7.70 3.91 -17.80
N GLY A 55 6.45 3.66 -18.22
CA GLY A 55 6.14 3.06 -19.52
C GLY A 55 6.40 1.56 -19.58
N GLU A 56 6.56 0.91 -18.43
CA GLU A 56 6.83 -0.51 -18.26
C GLU A 56 5.51 -1.32 -18.08
N PRO A 57 5.49 -2.61 -18.46
CA PRO A 57 4.34 -3.47 -18.21
C PRO A 57 4.16 -3.72 -16.71
N ALA A 58 2.91 -3.65 -16.24
CA ALA A 58 2.56 -4.04 -14.88
C ALA A 58 2.88 -5.52 -14.64
N ARG A 59 3.45 -5.82 -13.46
CA ARG A 59 3.84 -7.18 -13.06
C ARG A 59 3.29 -7.48 -11.67
N PRO A 60 2.80 -8.70 -11.42
CA PRO A 60 2.38 -9.08 -10.08
C PRO A 60 3.58 -9.06 -9.14
N LEU A 61 3.39 -8.45 -7.97
CA LEU A 61 4.35 -8.54 -6.88
C LEU A 61 4.45 -10.00 -6.40
N PRO A 62 5.63 -10.43 -5.90
CA PRO A 62 5.71 -11.71 -5.23
C PRO A 62 4.93 -11.66 -3.90
N ARG A 63 4.23 -12.74 -3.57
CA ARG A 63 3.65 -12.93 -2.22
C ARG A 63 4.69 -13.52 -1.29
N LEU A 64 5.26 -12.66 -0.44
CA LEU A 64 6.36 -12.99 0.45
C LEU A 64 5.93 -13.37 1.88
N GLY A 65 4.62 -13.30 2.17
CA GLY A 65 4.01 -13.62 3.45
C GLY A 65 3.69 -12.38 4.31
N ASP A 66 2.77 -12.54 5.26
CA ASP A 66 2.23 -11.45 6.08
C ASP A 66 3.29 -10.60 6.82
N PRO A 67 4.41 -11.16 7.35
CA PRO A 67 5.38 -10.35 8.11
C PRO A 67 6.06 -9.26 7.30
N VAL A 68 6.13 -9.37 5.97
CA VAL A 68 6.86 -8.42 5.12
C VAL A 68 5.94 -7.47 4.35
N VAL A 69 4.62 -7.56 4.55
CA VAL A 69 3.67 -6.75 3.77
C VAL A 69 3.83 -5.25 3.98
N ALA A 70 4.23 -4.83 5.18
CA ALA A 70 4.51 -3.44 5.49
C ALA A 70 5.72 -2.92 4.70
N ASP A 71 6.74 -3.75 4.52
CA ASP A 71 7.95 -3.39 3.78
C ASP A 71 7.67 -3.38 2.28
N GLN A 72 6.86 -4.31 1.76
CA GLN A 72 6.39 -4.25 0.36
C GLN A 72 5.64 -2.95 0.08
N LEU A 73 4.72 -2.55 0.97
CA LEU A 73 3.99 -1.29 0.84
C LEU A 73 4.93 -0.08 0.88
N ALA A 74 5.93 -0.10 1.77
CA ALA A 74 6.91 0.97 1.90
C ALA A 74 7.79 1.13 0.65
N VAL A 75 8.28 0.02 0.09
CA VAL A 75 9.11 0.01 -1.13
C VAL A 75 8.31 0.51 -2.32
N CYS A 76 7.15 -0.08 -2.61
CA CYS A 76 6.35 0.34 -3.76
C CYS A 76 5.85 1.79 -3.63
N GLY A 77 5.58 2.25 -2.41
CA GLY A 77 5.25 3.65 -2.14
C GLY A 77 6.42 4.59 -2.40
N ALA A 78 7.64 4.22 -1.97
CA ALA A 78 8.84 5.01 -2.21
C ALA A 78 9.18 5.08 -3.71
N ASP A 79 9.10 3.97 -4.42
CA ASP A 79 9.35 3.89 -5.87
C ASP A 79 8.39 4.81 -6.63
N LEU A 80 7.10 4.76 -6.31
CA LEU A 80 6.12 5.65 -6.92
C LEU A 80 6.40 7.13 -6.62
N LEU A 81 6.69 7.47 -5.36
CA LEU A 81 6.96 8.87 -4.96
C LEU A 81 8.21 9.44 -5.64
N ALA A 82 9.22 8.60 -5.93
CA ALA A 82 10.42 8.99 -6.65
C ALA A 82 10.14 9.40 -8.11
N LEU A 83 9.01 8.96 -8.68
CA LEU A 83 8.57 9.29 -10.04
C LEU A 83 7.72 10.56 -10.12
N ASP A 84 7.50 11.26 -9.00
CA ASP A 84 6.65 12.46 -8.87
C ASP A 84 5.27 12.27 -9.55
N PRO A 85 4.40 11.42 -8.98
CA PRO A 85 3.17 11.01 -9.64
C PRO A 85 2.23 12.20 -9.83
N PRO A 86 1.45 12.23 -10.93
CA PRO A 86 0.43 13.27 -11.14
C PRO A 86 -0.52 13.38 -9.95
N ALA A 87 -0.95 14.60 -9.61
CA ALA A 87 -1.78 14.86 -8.43
C ALA A 87 -3.03 13.95 -8.34
N SER A 88 -3.70 13.69 -9.47
CA SER A 88 -4.86 12.79 -9.52
C SER A 88 -4.53 11.33 -9.18
N VAL A 89 -3.34 10.85 -9.57
CA VAL A 89 -2.83 9.53 -9.21
C VAL A 89 -2.50 9.49 -7.72
N ALA A 90 -1.83 10.53 -7.22
CA ALA A 90 -1.46 10.65 -5.81
C ALA A 90 -2.70 10.68 -4.89
N GLU A 91 -3.72 11.47 -5.23
CA GLU A 91 -4.97 11.57 -4.46
C GLU A 91 -5.73 10.24 -4.40
N ARG A 92 -5.90 9.57 -5.55
CA ARG A 92 -6.54 8.26 -5.62
C ARG A 92 -5.80 7.24 -4.74
N LEU A 93 -4.47 7.18 -4.84
CA LEU A 93 -3.68 6.23 -4.07
C LEU A 93 -3.65 6.57 -2.58
N ARG A 94 -3.70 7.86 -2.22
CA ARG A 94 -3.85 8.31 -0.82
C ARG A 94 -5.12 7.74 -0.23
N GLU A 95 -6.24 7.80 -0.95
CA GLU A 95 -7.52 7.23 -0.49
C GLU A 95 -7.43 5.71 -0.29
N ARG A 96 -6.77 5.00 -1.22
CA ARG A 96 -6.52 3.55 -1.10
C ARG A 96 -5.69 3.23 0.15
N VAL A 97 -4.60 3.94 0.38
CA VAL A 97 -3.73 3.78 1.56
C VAL A 97 -4.49 4.11 2.85
N ALA A 98 -5.24 5.22 2.89
CA ALA A 98 -6.07 5.58 4.04
C ALA A 98 -7.16 4.54 4.34
N GLY A 99 -7.61 3.81 3.32
CA GLY A 99 -8.55 2.69 3.44
C GLY A 99 -8.02 1.54 4.31
N LEU A 100 -6.71 1.26 4.30
CA LEU A 100 -6.09 0.20 5.10
C LEU A 100 -6.33 0.39 6.61
N ARG A 101 -6.54 1.63 7.03
CA ARG A 101 -6.84 2.00 8.42
C ARG A 101 -8.28 1.77 8.84
N ARG A 102 -9.21 1.66 7.87
CA ARG A 102 -10.64 1.46 8.12
C ARG A 102 -11.02 -0.02 8.14
N THR A 103 -10.18 -0.89 7.58
CA THR A 103 -10.20 -2.32 7.80
C THR A 103 -9.71 -2.63 9.23
N ASP A 104 -10.58 -2.40 10.20
CA ASP A 104 -10.56 -3.10 11.50
C ASP A 104 -11.67 -4.18 11.47
N PRO A 105 -11.45 -5.34 12.12
CA PRO A 105 -12.44 -6.42 12.20
C PRO A 105 -13.71 -6.06 12.97
#